data_AF-A0A947A2X2-F1
#
_entry.id   AF-A0A947A2X2-F1
#
_cell.length_a   1.000
_cell.length_b   1.000
_cell.length_c   1.000
_cell.angle_alpha   90.00
_cell.angle_beta   90.00
_cell.angle_gamma   90.00
#
_symmetry.space_group_name_H-M   'P 1'
#
loop_
_entity.id
_entity.type
_entity.pdbx_description
1 polymer ?
#
loop_
_entity_poly.entity_id
_entity_poly.type
_entity_poly.pdbx_seq_one_letter_code
_entity_poly.pdbx_strand_id
1 'polypeptide(L)'
;MRKKLAILYNRIREQLWFRPFIFCVFSVAGALLANLADGFGINDLVPDIKKESVEGLLSTISASMLVISIFAVASMLSAFSSASSTATPRSFKIVVTDDVSQNALSVFIGAFIFSIVATIALDNGFYEKAGRFVLFLFTLVLFTAVILVFLRWVDRISRLGRLEHTIVQVESVVEKSLIEYIKHPFLGAKPSKGIFQNGHSVNI
;
A
#
# COMPACT_ATOMS: atom_id res chain seq x y z
N MET A 1 -3.80 -21.28 -21.09
CA MET A 1 -4.45 -20.74 -19.86
C MET A 1 -3.46 -20.13 -18.86
N ARG A 2 -2.36 -20.81 -18.47
CA ARG A 2 -1.37 -20.26 -17.49
C ARG A 2 -0.78 -18.88 -17.83
N LYS A 3 -0.50 -18.59 -19.11
CA LYS A 3 -0.01 -17.26 -19.53
C LYS A 3 -1.04 -16.13 -19.37
N LYS A 4 -2.35 -16.40 -19.55
CA LYS A 4 -3.41 -15.42 -19.34
C LYS A 4 -3.60 -15.10 -17.85
N LEU A 5 -3.50 -16.12 -16.99
CA LEU A 5 -3.50 -15.95 -15.52
C LEU A 5 -2.27 -15.18 -15.04
N ALA A 6 -1.08 -15.42 -15.61
CA ALA A 6 0.13 -14.67 -15.27
C ALA A 6 0.05 -13.20 -15.71
N ILE A 7 -0.49 -12.91 -16.90
CA ILE A 7 -0.67 -11.53 -17.38
C ILE A 7 -1.77 -10.81 -16.59
N LEU A 8 -2.87 -11.51 -16.24
CA LEU A 8 -3.92 -10.96 -15.40
C LEU A 8 -3.43 -10.71 -13.97
N TYR A 9 -2.66 -11.64 -13.40
CA TYR A 9 -2.02 -11.50 -12.10
C TYR A 9 -0.99 -10.36 -12.08
N ASN A 10 -0.18 -10.20 -13.14
CA ASN A 10 0.76 -9.10 -13.23
C ASN A 10 0.06 -7.75 -13.41
N ARG A 11 -1.06 -7.71 -14.14
CA ARG A 11 -1.89 -6.50 -14.34
C ARG A 11 -2.70 -6.14 -13.09
N ILE A 12 -3.14 -7.12 -12.30
CA ILE A 12 -3.76 -6.93 -10.97
C ILE A 12 -2.70 -6.51 -9.93
N ARG A 13 -1.47 -7.02 -10.04
CA ARG A 13 -0.34 -6.66 -9.19
C ARG A 13 0.25 -5.29 -9.53
N GLU A 14 0.09 -4.83 -10.76
CA GLU A 14 0.28 -3.43 -11.20
C GLU A 14 -0.89 -2.53 -10.77
N GLN A 15 -1.99 -3.11 -10.30
CA GLN A 15 -3.17 -2.39 -9.85
C GLN A 15 -3.02 -2.06 -8.35
N LEU A 16 -2.51 -0.86 -8.13
CA LEU A 16 -2.65 0.08 -7.00
C LEU A 16 -3.47 -0.38 -5.76
N TRP A 17 -4.64 -0.99 -5.93
CA TRP A 17 -5.51 -1.48 -4.84
C TRP A 17 -5.17 -2.87 -4.24
N PHE A 18 -4.33 -3.70 -4.86
CA PHE A 18 -4.23 -5.12 -4.46
C PHE A 18 -3.37 -5.33 -3.21
N ARG A 19 -2.24 -4.62 -3.13
CA ARG A 19 -1.38 -4.59 -1.94
C ARG A 19 -2.14 -4.06 -0.72
N PRO A 20 -2.85 -2.93 -0.83
CA PRO A 20 -3.78 -2.47 0.17
C PRO A 20 -4.74 -3.52 0.71
N PHE A 21 -5.47 -4.14 -0.20
CA PHE A 21 -6.52 -5.10 0.13
C PHE A 21 -5.98 -6.27 0.97
N ILE A 22 -4.77 -6.75 0.66
CA ILE A 22 -4.11 -7.81 1.42
C ILE A 22 -3.89 -7.39 2.89
N PHE A 23 -3.42 -6.18 3.16
CA PHE A 23 -3.25 -5.70 4.54
C PHE A 23 -4.58 -5.64 5.30
N CYS A 24 -5.65 -5.22 4.63
CA CYS A 24 -6.98 -5.23 5.21
C CYS A 24 -7.44 -6.64 5.58
N VAL A 25 -7.26 -7.61 4.67
CA VAL A 25 -7.60 -9.02 4.91
C VAL A 25 -6.77 -9.60 6.05
N PHE A 26 -5.46 -9.34 6.08
CA PHE A 26 -4.59 -9.77 7.19
C PHE A 26 -5.03 -9.18 8.53
N SER A 27 -5.45 -7.92 8.55
CA SER A 27 -5.93 -7.25 9.76
C SER A 27 -7.19 -7.92 10.31
N VAL A 28 -8.18 -8.18 9.43
CA VAL A 28 -9.41 -8.89 9.80
C VAL A 28 -9.11 -10.33 10.24
N ALA A 29 -8.22 -11.04 9.53
CA ALA A 29 -7.79 -12.37 9.92
C ALA A 29 -7.11 -12.35 11.30
N GLY A 30 -6.29 -11.34 11.60
CA GLY A 30 -5.66 -11.15 12.91
C GLY A 30 -6.69 -11.02 14.04
N ALA A 31 -7.76 -10.26 13.84
CA ALA A 31 -8.86 -10.16 14.82
C ALA A 31 -9.51 -11.52 15.08
N LEU A 32 -9.89 -12.23 14.02
CA LEU A 32 -10.56 -13.53 14.16
C LEU A 32 -9.64 -14.60 14.78
N LEU A 33 -8.35 -14.57 14.44
CA LEU A 33 -7.36 -15.48 15.00
C LEU A 33 -7.07 -15.20 16.48
N ALA A 34 -7.36 -14.01 17.01
CA ALA A 34 -7.16 -13.72 18.43
C ALA A 34 -8.02 -14.61 19.34
N ASN A 35 -9.19 -15.08 18.87
CA ASN A 35 -10.01 -16.04 19.61
C ASN A 35 -9.34 -17.42 19.75
N LEU A 36 -8.48 -17.85 18.81
CA LEU A 36 -7.78 -19.13 18.93
C LEU A 36 -6.87 -19.18 20.18
N ALA A 37 -6.45 -18.02 20.69
CA ALA A 37 -5.66 -17.92 21.93
C ALA A 37 -6.41 -18.48 23.14
N ASP A 38 -7.75 -18.40 23.15
CA ASP A 38 -8.59 -18.94 24.23
C ASP A 38 -8.51 -20.47 24.30
N GLY A 39 -8.31 -21.15 23.16
CA GLY A 39 -8.19 -22.60 23.08
C GLY A 39 -6.87 -23.18 23.60
N PHE A 40 -5.83 -22.36 23.79
CA PHE A 40 -4.50 -22.83 24.21
C PHE A 40 -4.32 -22.93 25.73
N GLY A 41 -5.34 -22.61 26.54
CA GLY A 41 -5.28 -22.78 28.00
C GLY A 41 -4.34 -21.80 28.71
N ILE A 42 -3.96 -20.70 28.07
CA ILE A 42 -3.05 -19.68 28.62
C ILE A 42 -3.73 -18.72 29.61
N ASN A 43 -5.04 -18.88 29.87
CA ASN A 43 -5.87 -17.98 30.69
C ASN A 43 -5.30 -17.64 32.08
N ASP A 44 -4.56 -18.55 32.72
CA ASP A 44 -3.95 -18.33 34.04
C ASP A 44 -2.65 -17.51 34.00
N LEU A 45 -1.96 -17.49 32.85
CA LEU A 45 -0.67 -16.81 32.70
C LEU A 45 -0.82 -15.34 32.27
N VAL A 46 -1.96 -14.98 31.68
CA VAL A 46 -2.17 -13.66 31.08
C VAL A 46 -2.82 -12.66 32.04
N PRO A 47 -2.37 -11.39 32.04
CA PRO A 47 -3.01 -10.32 32.78
C PRO A 47 -4.46 -10.14 32.35
N ASP A 48 -5.34 -9.84 33.31
CA ASP A 48 -6.72 -9.50 33.00
C ASP A 48 -6.82 -8.07 32.46
N ILE A 49 -7.16 -7.95 31.17
CA ILE A 49 -7.37 -6.65 30.52
C ILE A 49 -8.87 -6.37 30.50
N LYS A 50 -9.25 -5.22 31.08
CA LYS A 50 -10.64 -4.77 31.13
C LYS A 50 -11.19 -4.62 29.71
N LYS A 51 -12.38 -5.17 29.48
CA LYS A 51 -13.09 -5.06 28.20
C LYS A 51 -13.26 -3.60 27.80
N GLU A 52 -13.65 -2.72 28.73
CA GLU A 52 -13.85 -1.29 28.43
C GLU A 52 -12.58 -0.61 27.91
N SER A 53 -11.39 -1.04 28.36
CA SER A 53 -10.13 -0.47 27.90
C SER A 53 -9.82 -0.85 26.45
N VAL A 54 -10.09 -2.11 26.06
CA VAL A 54 -9.91 -2.58 24.68
C VAL A 54 -10.95 -1.92 23.77
N GLU A 55 -12.20 -1.87 24.21
CA GLU A 55 -13.29 -1.23 23.48
C GLU A 55 -13.02 0.27 23.24
N GLY A 56 -12.57 0.99 24.27
CA GLY A 56 -12.21 2.40 24.16
C GLY A 56 -11.06 2.66 23.18
N LEU A 57 -10.04 1.80 23.15
CA LEU A 57 -8.96 1.88 22.16
C LEU A 57 -9.48 1.61 20.74
N LEU A 58 -10.23 0.54 20.53
CA LEU A 58 -10.78 0.19 19.22
C LEU A 58 -11.70 1.29 18.69
N SER A 59 -12.56 1.86 19.53
CA SER A 59 -13.45 2.97 19.18
C SER A 59 -12.67 4.24 18.80
N THR A 60 -11.62 4.57 19.57
CA THR A 60 -10.73 5.71 19.27
C THR A 60 -10.02 5.53 17.94
N ILE A 61 -9.53 4.32 17.65
CA ILE A 61 -8.87 4.00 16.37
C ILE A 61 -9.89 4.08 15.23
N SER A 62 -11.08 3.50 15.39
CA SER A 62 -12.13 3.53 14.37
C SER A 62 -12.48 4.96 13.96
N ALA A 63 -12.80 5.83 14.93
CA ALA A 63 -13.17 7.21 14.65
C ALA A 63 -12.02 8.00 14.00
N SER A 64 -10.80 7.88 14.53
CA SER A 64 -9.64 8.62 14.01
C SER A 64 -9.22 8.14 12.61
N MET A 65 -9.25 6.83 12.35
CA MET A 65 -8.80 6.27 11.07
C MET A 65 -9.73 6.61 9.92
N LEU A 66 -11.05 6.67 10.15
CA LEU A 66 -11.98 7.12 9.13
C LEU A 66 -11.70 8.57 8.72
N VAL A 67 -11.52 9.46 9.69
CA VAL A 67 -11.23 10.88 9.45
C VAL A 67 -9.90 11.05 8.69
N ILE A 68 -8.85 10.36 9.14
CA ILE A 68 -7.52 10.40 8.50
C ILE A 68 -7.58 9.82 7.08
N SER A 69 -8.33 8.74 6.86
CA SER A 69 -8.51 8.14 5.52
C SER A 69 -9.19 9.11 4.56
N ILE A 70 -10.27 9.77 4.99
CA ILE A 70 -10.99 10.76 4.17
C ILE A 70 -10.06 11.93 3.84
N PHE A 71 -9.33 12.45 4.83
CA PHE A 71 -8.34 13.51 4.63
C PHE A 71 -7.24 13.08 3.64
N ALA A 72 -6.75 11.84 3.74
CA ALA A 72 -5.74 11.32 2.84
C ALA A 72 -6.21 11.20 1.39
N VAL A 73 -7.42 10.68 1.17
CA VAL A 73 -8.03 10.62 -0.17
C VAL A 73 -8.23 12.02 -0.74
N ALA A 74 -8.76 12.94 0.06
CA ALA A 74 -8.97 14.32 -0.36
C ALA A 74 -7.65 15.02 -0.75
N SER A 75 -6.61 14.89 0.09
CA SER A 75 -5.29 15.47 -0.16
C SER A 75 -4.63 14.89 -1.42
N MET A 76 -4.72 13.56 -1.61
CA MET A 76 -4.24 12.89 -2.82
C MET A 76 -4.99 13.37 -4.06
N LEU A 77 -6.33 13.51 -4.00
CA LEU A 77 -7.14 14.01 -5.12
C LEU A 77 -6.79 15.46 -5.47
N SER A 78 -6.56 16.32 -4.47
CA SER A 78 -6.08 17.69 -4.68
C SER A 78 -4.70 17.72 -5.34
N ALA A 79 -3.76 16.88 -4.89
CA ALA A 79 -2.44 16.75 -5.49
C ALA A 79 -2.51 16.25 -6.94
N PHE A 80 -3.37 15.26 -7.23
CA PHE A 80 -3.59 14.77 -8.59
C PHE A 80 -4.20 15.84 -9.50
N SER A 81 -5.16 16.63 -9.00
CA SER A 81 -5.73 17.75 -9.76
C SER A 81 -4.66 18.80 -10.12
N SER A 82 -3.80 19.18 -9.16
CA SER A 82 -2.70 20.12 -9.39
C SER A 82 -1.62 19.57 -10.33
N ALA A 83 -1.30 18.28 -10.24
CA ALA A 83 -0.38 17.64 -11.17
C ALA A 83 -0.98 17.53 -12.58
N SER A 84 -2.27 17.25 -12.70
CA SER A 84 -2.96 17.15 -13.99
C SER A 84 -3.02 18.50 -14.73
N SER A 85 -3.03 19.62 -14.02
CA SER A 85 -3.00 20.95 -14.65
C SER A 85 -1.59 21.39 -15.06
N THR A 86 -0.54 20.79 -14.49
CA THR A 86 0.86 21.24 -14.67
C THR A 86 1.74 20.24 -15.45
N ALA A 87 1.39 18.95 -15.47
CA ALA A 87 2.17 17.88 -16.10
C ALA A 87 1.58 17.44 -17.46
N THR A 88 2.44 16.97 -18.37
CA THR A 88 1.99 16.37 -19.63
C THR A 88 1.32 15.00 -19.41
N PRO A 89 0.36 14.58 -20.27
CA PRO A 89 -0.42 13.35 -20.07
C PRO A 89 0.40 12.05 -19.94
N ARG A 90 1.64 12.02 -20.46
CA ARG A 90 2.56 10.89 -20.32
C ARG A 90 3.18 10.81 -18.91
N SER A 91 3.51 11.93 -18.30
CA SER A 91 4.14 11.98 -16.96
C SER A 91 3.12 11.78 -15.83
N PHE A 92 1.86 12.12 -16.06
CA PHE A 92 0.76 11.94 -15.09
C PHE A 92 0.60 10.47 -14.64
N LYS A 93 0.78 9.51 -15.56
CA LYS A 93 0.71 8.07 -15.24
C LYS A 93 1.76 7.62 -14.23
N ILE A 94 2.90 8.29 -14.16
CA ILE A 94 3.99 7.96 -13.23
C ILE A 94 3.70 8.52 -11.83
N VAL A 95 3.08 9.70 -11.75
CA VAL A 95 2.73 10.37 -10.47
C VAL A 95 1.54 9.70 -9.76
N VAL A 96 0.53 9.23 -10.51
CA VAL A 96 -0.64 8.53 -9.94
C VAL A 96 -0.28 7.15 -9.35
N THR A 97 0.90 6.61 -9.71
CA THR A 97 1.38 5.31 -9.23
C THR A 97 2.20 5.43 -7.93
N ASP A 98 2.02 6.47 -7.12
CA ASP A 98 2.72 6.55 -5.82
C ASP A 98 2.22 5.46 -4.86
N ASP A 99 2.95 4.35 -4.89
CA ASP A 99 2.73 3.16 -4.06
C ASP A 99 2.71 3.51 -2.57
N VAL A 100 3.42 4.56 -2.14
CA VAL A 100 3.54 4.92 -0.71
C VAL A 100 2.24 5.48 -0.17
N SER A 101 1.62 6.44 -0.88
CA SER A 101 0.38 7.06 -0.43
C SER A 101 -0.80 6.10 -0.45
N GLN A 102 -0.83 5.18 -1.41
CA GLN A 102 -1.88 4.16 -1.45
C GLN A 102 -1.69 3.07 -0.41
N ASN A 103 -0.45 2.67 -0.14
CA ASN A 103 -0.15 1.78 0.96
C ASN A 103 -0.55 2.41 2.30
N ALA A 104 -0.32 3.72 2.47
CA ALA A 104 -0.73 4.43 3.67
C ALA A 104 -2.25 4.45 3.84
N LEU A 105 -2.99 4.85 2.79
CA LEU A 105 -4.44 4.84 2.78
C LEU A 105 -5.02 3.46 3.12
N SER A 106 -4.41 2.41 2.59
CA SER A 106 -4.81 1.06 2.92
C SER A 106 -4.72 0.72 4.38
N VAL A 107 -3.61 1.09 5.02
CA VAL A 107 -3.37 0.75 6.41
C VAL A 107 -4.40 1.46 7.27
N PHE A 108 -4.76 2.71 6.94
CA PHE A 108 -5.83 3.44 7.64
C PHE A 108 -7.20 2.76 7.47
N ILE A 109 -7.57 2.38 6.25
CA ILE A 109 -8.84 1.67 5.98
C ILE A 109 -8.85 0.30 6.67
N GLY A 110 -7.74 -0.44 6.62
CA GLY A 110 -7.61 -1.74 7.26
C GLY A 110 -7.66 -1.66 8.79
N ALA A 111 -7.07 -0.62 9.38
CA ALA A 111 -7.16 -0.32 10.80
C ALA A 111 -8.59 0.03 11.21
N PHE A 112 -9.28 0.87 10.43
CA PHE A 112 -10.68 1.20 10.63
C PHE A 112 -11.59 -0.04 10.62
N ILE A 113 -11.47 -0.87 9.58
CA ILE A 113 -12.26 -2.10 9.44
C ILE A 113 -11.95 -3.07 10.58
N PHE A 114 -10.67 -3.28 10.89
CA PHE A 114 -10.26 -4.08 12.04
C PHE A 114 -10.90 -3.61 13.32
N SER A 115 -10.85 -2.30 13.60
CA SER A 115 -11.42 -1.74 14.82
C SER A 115 -12.91 -2.01 14.93
N ILE A 116 -13.69 -1.83 13.86
CA ILE A 116 -15.13 -2.14 13.86
C ILE A 116 -15.39 -3.63 14.08
N VAL A 117 -14.71 -4.50 13.33
CA VAL A 117 -14.92 -5.95 13.43
C VAL A 117 -14.54 -6.46 14.82
N ALA A 118 -13.42 -5.99 15.36
CA ALA A 118 -12.95 -6.33 16.69
C ALA A 118 -13.89 -5.81 17.78
N THR A 119 -14.41 -4.58 17.67
CA THR A 119 -15.41 -4.03 18.61
C THR A 119 -16.68 -4.88 18.59
N ILE A 120 -17.24 -5.18 17.41
CA ILE A 120 -18.44 -6.01 17.29
C ILE A 120 -18.21 -7.40 17.91
N ALA A 121 -17.06 -8.03 17.64
CA ALA A 121 -16.72 -9.33 18.23
C ALA A 121 -16.59 -9.24 19.77
N LEU A 122 -15.91 -8.21 20.28
CA LEU A 122 -15.76 -7.96 21.71
C LEU A 122 -17.10 -7.72 22.42
N ASP A 123 -18.02 -7.01 21.75
CA ASP A 123 -19.36 -6.73 22.26
C ASP A 123 -20.24 -7.96 22.33
N ASN A 124 -20.12 -8.85 21.34
CA ASN A 124 -20.81 -10.14 21.33
C ASN A 124 -20.15 -11.21 22.23
N GLY A 125 -19.10 -10.86 22.97
CA GLY A 125 -18.45 -11.79 23.90
C GLY A 125 -17.61 -12.88 23.22
N PHE A 126 -17.12 -12.64 21.99
CA PHE A 126 -16.27 -13.60 21.28
C PHE A 126 -14.90 -13.84 21.95
N TYR A 127 -14.46 -13.00 22.88
CA TYR A 127 -13.13 -13.12 23.49
C TYR A 127 -13.25 -13.39 24.99
N GLU A 128 -12.59 -14.44 25.44
CA GLU A 128 -12.33 -14.69 26.86
C GLU A 128 -11.08 -13.92 27.33
N LYS A 129 -10.50 -14.31 28.46
CA LYS A 129 -9.40 -13.58 29.09
C LYS A 129 -8.14 -13.54 28.21
N ALA A 130 -7.71 -14.69 27.68
CA ALA A 130 -6.52 -14.76 26.82
C ALA A 130 -6.74 -14.05 25.48
N GLY A 131 -7.89 -14.23 24.85
CA GLY A 131 -8.27 -13.60 23.59
C GLY A 131 -8.32 -12.08 23.71
N ARG A 132 -8.85 -11.54 24.81
CA ARG A 132 -8.83 -10.09 25.09
C ARG A 132 -7.41 -9.56 25.21
N PHE A 133 -6.53 -10.29 25.89
CA PHE A 133 -5.13 -9.88 26.02
C PHE A 133 -4.40 -9.89 24.67
N VAL A 134 -4.60 -10.94 23.86
CA VAL A 134 -4.00 -11.03 22.51
C VAL A 134 -4.56 -9.93 21.60
N LEU A 135 -5.87 -9.70 21.65
CA LEU A 135 -6.52 -8.61 20.90
C LEU A 135 -5.96 -7.24 21.31
N PHE A 136 -5.74 -7.02 22.62
CA PHE A 136 -5.15 -5.78 23.13
C PHE A 136 -3.71 -5.58 22.61
N LEU A 137 -2.86 -6.59 22.69
CA LEU A 137 -1.49 -6.52 22.15
C LEU A 137 -1.48 -6.28 20.64
N PHE A 138 -2.33 -7.00 19.90
CA PHE A 138 -2.45 -6.83 18.46
C PHE A 138 -2.94 -5.41 18.10
N THR A 139 -3.90 -4.89 18.86
CA THR A 139 -4.40 -3.52 18.69
C THR A 139 -3.29 -2.49 18.95
N LEU A 140 -2.44 -2.69 19.96
CA LEU A 140 -1.28 -1.81 20.22
C LEU A 140 -0.25 -1.83 19.09
N VAL A 141 0.07 -3.01 18.56
CA VAL A 141 0.99 -3.17 17.43
C VAL A 141 0.42 -2.46 16.20
N LEU A 142 -0.86 -2.70 15.90
CA LEU A 142 -1.55 -2.09 14.78
C LEU A 142 -1.61 -0.56 14.93
N PHE A 143 -1.94 -0.05 16.12
CA PHE A 143 -1.96 1.38 16.39
C PHE A 143 -0.60 2.03 16.21
N THR A 144 0.46 1.37 16.67
CA THR A 144 1.85 1.84 16.47
C THR A 144 2.19 1.86 14.97
N ALA A 145 1.87 0.80 14.23
CA ALA A 145 2.10 0.72 12.80
C ALA A 145 1.36 1.83 12.03
N VAL A 146 0.11 2.09 12.40
CA VAL A 146 -0.73 3.17 11.86
C VAL A 146 -0.07 4.53 12.07
N ILE A 147 0.39 4.84 13.30
CA ILE A 147 1.08 6.10 13.59
C ILE A 147 2.33 6.25 12.73
N LEU A 148 3.15 5.20 12.62
CA LEU A 148 4.37 5.24 11.80
C LEU A 148 4.07 5.44 10.31
N VAL A 149 3.03 4.79 9.79
CA VAL A 149 2.57 4.95 8.41
C VAL A 149 2.04 6.35 8.18
N PHE A 150 1.27 6.90 9.12
CA PHE A 150 0.77 8.27 9.06
C PHE A 150 1.92 9.29 9.03
N LEU A 151 2.87 9.19 9.95
CA LEU A 151 4.03 10.10 9.97
C LEU A 151 4.85 10.02 8.68
N ARG A 152 5.12 8.81 8.18
CA ARG A 152 5.82 8.62 6.90
C ARG A 152 5.05 9.18 5.72
N TRP A 153 3.73 9.04 5.73
CA TRP A 153 2.88 9.54 4.66
C TRP A 153 2.80 11.08 4.66
N VAL A 154 2.62 11.69 5.83
CA VAL A 154 2.64 13.16 5.97
C VAL A 154 3.95 13.74 5.47
N ASP A 155 5.07 13.08 5.80
CA ASP A 155 6.40 13.45 5.30
C ASP A 155 6.55 13.31 3.78
N ARG A 156 5.76 12.45 3.13
CA ARG A 156 5.73 12.35 1.65
C ARG A 156 4.89 13.45 1.03
N ILE A 157 3.74 13.78 1.63
CA ILE A 157 2.90 14.90 1.17
C ILE A 157 3.58 16.24 1.34
N SER A 158 4.29 16.47 2.44
CA SER A 158 5.03 17.71 2.65
C SER A 158 6.10 17.93 1.56
N ARG A 159 6.66 16.84 1.00
CA ARG A 159 7.65 16.88 -0.08
C ARG A 159 7.04 17.04 -1.48
N LEU A 160 5.75 16.75 -1.67
CA LEU A 160 5.04 16.91 -2.95
C LEU A 160 4.88 18.39 -3.38
N GLY A 161 5.05 19.34 -2.46
CA GLY A 161 5.05 20.79 -2.75
C GLY A 161 6.29 21.31 -3.47
N ARG A 162 7.30 20.48 -3.71
CA ARG A 162 8.53 20.86 -4.42
C ARG A 162 8.58 20.13 -5.76
N LEU A 163 8.65 20.90 -6.85
CA LEU A 163 8.89 20.44 -8.23
C LEU A 163 10.01 19.39 -8.35
N GLU A 164 10.93 19.34 -7.37
CA GLU A 164 12.04 18.39 -7.23
C GLU A 164 11.62 16.92 -7.35
N HIS A 165 10.51 16.46 -6.76
CA HIS A 165 10.19 15.01 -6.79
C HIS A 165 9.84 14.53 -8.21
N THR A 166 9.11 15.33 -8.97
CA THR A 166 8.79 15.03 -10.38
C THR A 166 10.05 15.10 -11.24
N ILE A 167 10.92 16.09 -11.00
CA ILE A 167 12.21 16.23 -11.72
C ILE A 167 13.10 15.02 -11.47
N VAL A 168 13.30 14.62 -10.21
CA VAL A 168 14.15 13.48 -9.83
C VAL A 168 13.61 12.16 -10.37
N GLN A 169 12.30 11.95 -10.36
CA GLN A 169 11.71 10.75 -10.96
C GLN A 169 11.94 10.71 -12.47
N VAL A 170 11.73 11.81 -13.18
CA VAL A 170 11.99 11.89 -14.63
C VAL A 170 13.47 11.67 -14.92
N GLU A 171 14.36 12.31 -14.17
CA GLU A 171 15.80 12.14 -14.28
C GLU A 171 16.22 10.68 -14.11
N SER A 172 15.73 9.99 -13.08
CA SER A 172 16.05 8.57 -12.85
C SER A 172 15.59 7.64 -13.99
N VAL A 173 14.46 7.96 -14.64
CA VAL A 173 13.94 7.18 -15.76
C VAL A 173 14.75 7.47 -17.03
N VAL A 174 15.10 8.74 -17.27
CA VAL A 174 15.95 9.15 -18.39
C VAL A 174 17.33 8.54 -18.25
N GLU A 175 17.93 8.61 -17.06
CA GLU A 175 19.23 8.01 -16.75
C GLU A 175 19.23 6.50 -17.04
N LYS A 176 18.26 5.75 -16.52
CA LYS A 176 18.13 4.32 -16.81
C LYS A 176 17.99 4.04 -18.30
N SER A 177 17.14 4.80 -18.99
CA SER A 177 16.93 4.63 -20.43
C SER A 177 18.19 4.91 -21.24
N LEU A 178 18.96 5.92 -20.83
CA LEU A 178 20.21 6.31 -21.47
C LEU A 178 21.31 5.26 -21.22
N ILE A 179 21.43 4.75 -19.99
CA ILE A 179 22.34 3.65 -19.65
C ILE A 179 21.99 2.39 -20.45
N GLU A 180 20.70 2.05 -20.57
CA GLU A 180 20.22 0.91 -21.35
C GLU A 180 20.59 1.07 -22.84
N TYR A 181 20.39 2.27 -23.39
CA TYR A 181 20.76 2.60 -24.77
C TYR A 181 22.27 2.51 -25.02
N ILE A 182 23.10 3.00 -24.10
CA ILE A 182 24.56 2.91 -24.18
C ILE A 182 25.02 1.44 -24.13
N LYS A 183 24.42 0.63 -23.26
CA LYS A 183 24.74 -0.81 -23.12
C LYS A 183 24.27 -1.63 -24.32
N HIS A 184 23.15 -1.24 -24.93
CA HIS A 184 22.55 -1.93 -26.06
C HIS A 184 22.29 -0.97 -27.23
N PRO A 185 23.35 -0.48 -27.93
CA PRO A 185 23.22 0.53 -28.98
C PRO A 185 22.32 0.09 -30.14
N PHE A 186 22.28 -1.23 -30.39
CA PHE A 186 21.46 -1.82 -31.43
C PHE A 186 20.11 -2.36 -30.92
N LEU A 187 19.78 -2.18 -29.63
CA LEU A 187 18.53 -2.68 -29.00
C LEU A 187 18.23 -4.16 -29.32
N GLY A 188 19.27 -4.99 -29.44
CA GLY A 188 19.17 -6.41 -29.82
C GLY A 188 19.20 -6.70 -31.32
N ALA A 189 19.26 -5.69 -32.18
CA ALA A 189 19.50 -5.84 -33.62
C ALA A 189 20.97 -6.17 -33.91
N LYS A 190 21.23 -6.87 -35.02
CA LYS A 190 22.59 -7.10 -35.50
C LYS A 190 23.11 -5.84 -36.21
N PRO A 191 24.35 -5.40 -35.95
CA PRO A 191 24.94 -4.30 -36.69
C PRO A 191 25.02 -4.65 -38.18
N SER A 192 24.48 -3.79 -39.04
CA SER A 192 24.67 -3.94 -40.48
C SER A 192 26.15 -3.73 -40.80
N LYS A 193 26.81 -4.78 -41.32
CA LYS A 193 28.15 -4.69 -41.89
C LYS A 193 28.02 -4.87 -43.41
N GLY A 194 28.16 -3.77 -44.16
CA GLY A 194 28.21 -3.79 -45.62
C GLY A 194 27.86 -2.43 -46.25
N ILE A 195 28.41 -2.15 -47.44
CA ILE A 195 27.96 -1.04 -48.28
C ILE A 195 26.67 -1.50 -48.95
N PHE A 196 25.55 -0.85 -48.61
CA PHE A 196 24.26 -1.11 -49.25
C PHE A 196 24.30 -0.61 -50.70
N GLN A 197 24.73 -1.46 -51.63
CA GLN A 197 24.48 -1.23 -53.05
C GLN A 197 23.03 -1.64 -53.35
N ASN A 198 22.21 -0.65 -53.73
CA ASN A 198 20.88 -0.80 -54.32
C ASN A 198 19.72 -1.26 -53.41
N GLY A 199 19.57 -0.68 -52.21
CA GLY A 199 18.23 -0.49 -51.61
C GLY A 199 17.30 -1.69 -51.40
N HIS A 200 17.78 -2.93 -51.45
CA HIS A 200 16.95 -4.12 -51.18
C HIS A 200 17.25 -4.67 -49.79
N SER A 201 16.21 -4.76 -48.97
CA SER A 201 16.24 -5.23 -47.59
C SER A 201 16.66 -6.70 -47.48
N VAL A 202 17.50 -6.99 -46.49
CA VAL A 202 17.87 -8.35 -46.09
C VAL A 202 16.66 -9.06 -45.49
N ASN A 203 16.34 -10.23 -46.03
CA ASN A 203 15.43 -11.19 -45.42
C ASN A 203 16.12 -11.81 -44.20
N ILE A 204 15.40 -11.84 -43.07
CA ILE A 204 15.68 -12.49 -41.77
C ILE A 204 16.34 -11.59 -40.71
#